data_AF-A0A524N6T7-F1
#
_entry.id   AF-A0A524N6T7-F1
#
_cell.length_a   1.000
_cell.length_b   1.000
_cell.length_c   1.000
_cell.angle_alpha   90.00
_cell.angle_beta   90.00
_cell.angle_gamma   90.00
#
_symmetry.space_group_name_H-M   'P 1'
#
loop_
_entity.id
_entity.type
_entity.pdbx_description
1 polymer ?
#
loop_
_entity_poly.entity_id
_entity_poly.type
_entity_poly.pdbx_seq_one_letter_code
_entity_poly.pdbx_strand_id
1 'polypeptide(L)' 'MDESAKEYIAMAKETARSIWGEEAAEKMSQQIEATASAAWRIWQTELSPMREPATRLRHREQK' A
#
# COMPACT_ATOMS: atom_id res chain seq x y z
N MET A 1 14.14 8.74 -6.43
CA MET A 1 12.78 8.19 -6.53
C MET A 1 12.26 8.60 -7.89
N ASP A 2 11.76 7.65 -8.70
CA ASP A 2 11.22 7.95 -10.03
C ASP A 2 9.93 8.81 -9.94
N GLU A 3 9.51 9.42 -11.04
CA GLU A 3 8.33 10.31 -11.07
C GLU A 3 7.04 9.56 -10.71
N SER A 4 6.86 8.34 -11.21
CA SER A 4 5.68 7.51 -10.95
C SER A 4 5.53 7.15 -9.47
N ALA A 5 6.63 6.91 -8.77
CA ALA A 5 6.65 6.68 -7.34
C ALA A 5 6.20 7.92 -6.54
N LYS A 6 6.62 9.12 -6.97
CA LYS A 6 6.17 10.37 -6.34
C LYS A 6 4.67 10.59 -6.58
N GLU A 7 4.19 10.35 -7.79
CA GLU A 7 2.76 10.44 -8.13
C GLU A 7 1.94 9.46 -7.28
N TYR A 8 2.40 8.22 -7.13
CA TYR A 8 1.75 7.21 -6.29
C TYR A 8 1.67 7.65 -4.82
N ILE A 9 2.75 8.19 -4.26
CA ILE A 9 2.78 8.70 -2.89
C ILE A 9 1.84 9.91 -2.73
N ALA A 10 1.81 10.82 -3.71
CA ALA A 10 0.92 11.97 -3.69
C ALA A 10 -0.56 11.51 -3.68
N MET A 11 -0.91 10.55 -4.54
CA MET A 11 -2.24 9.94 -4.57
C MET A 11 -2.58 9.26 -3.23
N ALA A 12 -1.63 8.57 -2.60
CA ALA A 12 -1.85 7.94 -1.29
C ALA A 12 -2.15 8.98 -0.19
N LYS A 13 -1.45 10.12 -0.20
CA LYS A 13 -1.70 11.23 0.74
C LYS A 13 -3.05 11.91 0.49
N GLU A 14 -3.41 12.13 -0.78
CA GLU A 14 -4.72 12.67 -1.14
C GLU A 14 -5.86 11.73 -0.72
N THR A 15 -5.69 10.44 -0.96
CA THR A 15 -6.67 9.42 -0.54
C THR A 15 -6.82 9.40 0.97
N ALA A 16 -5.72 9.49 1.72
CA ALA A 16 -5.76 9.56 3.18
C ALA A 16 -6.52 10.81 3.67
N ARG A 17 -6.30 11.98 3.06
CA ARG A 17 -7.06 13.20 3.36
C ARG A 17 -8.54 13.02 3.08
N SER A 18 -8.90 12.37 1.97
CA SER A 18 -10.30 12.12 1.60
C SER A 18 -11.00 11.16 2.56
N ILE A 19 -10.32 10.15 3.10
CA ILE A 19 -10.93 9.12 3.95
C ILE A 19 -10.91 9.52 5.43
N TRP A 20 -9.80 10.08 5.90
CA TRP A 20 -9.58 10.36 7.32
C TRP A 20 -9.70 11.85 7.68
N GLY A 21 -9.82 12.73 6.68
CA GLY A 21 -9.79 14.17 6.87
C GLY A 21 -8.37 14.73 6.98
N GLU A 22 -8.24 16.05 6.79
CA GLU A 22 -6.94 16.73 6.71
C GLU A 22 -6.08 16.54 7.96
N GLU A 23 -6.65 16.70 9.15
CA GLU A 23 -5.91 16.65 10.41
C GLU A 23 -5.30 15.27 10.68
N ALA A 24 -6.07 14.20 10.48
CA ALA A 24 -5.60 12.84 10.70
C ALA A 24 -4.59 12.41 9.63
N ALA A 25 -4.83 12.79 8.37
CA ALA A 25 -3.89 12.52 7.28
C ALA A 25 -2.55 13.23 7.49
N GLU A 26 -2.56 14.49 7.96
CA GLU A 26 -1.33 15.23 8.22
C GLU A 26 -0.54 14.64 9.40
N LYS A 27 -1.23 14.28 10.50
CA LYS A 27 -0.61 13.57 11.64
C LYS A 27 0.10 12.27 11.22
N MET A 28 -0.41 11.59 10.19
CA MET A 28 0.16 10.33 9.67
C MET A 28 0.94 10.51 8.37
N SER A 29 1.19 11.73 7.90
CA SER A 29 1.73 12.03 6.56
C SER A 29 3.06 11.32 6.30
N GLN A 30 3.93 11.28 7.31
CA GLN A 30 5.22 10.58 7.24
C GLN A 30 5.04 9.05 7.16
N GLN A 31 4.15 8.46 7.95
CA GLN A 31 3.86 7.03 7.86
C GLN A 31 3.22 6.67 6.51
N ILE A 32 2.28 7.48 6.01
CA ILE A 32 1.64 7.27 4.71
C ILE A 32 2.70 7.25 3.61
N GLU A 33 3.61 8.22 3.61
CA GLU A 33 4.72 8.29 2.65
C GLU A 33 5.66 7.09 2.75
N ALA A 34 6.06 6.70 3.95
CA ALA A 34 6.93 5.55 4.16
C ALA A 34 6.27 4.23 3.71
N THR A 35 5.01 4.03 4.06
CA THR A 35 4.24 2.84 3.66
C THR A 35 3.99 2.80 2.16
N ALA A 36 3.59 3.91 1.54
CA ALA A 36 3.41 3.99 0.09
C ALA A 36 4.73 3.75 -0.66
N SER A 37 5.83 4.31 -0.17
CA SER A 37 7.17 4.05 -0.72
C SER A 37 7.55 2.56 -0.64
N ALA A 38 7.24 1.89 0.47
CA ALA A 38 7.49 0.47 0.62
C ALA A 38 6.60 -0.37 -0.31
N ALA A 39 5.31 -0.04 -0.41
CA ALA A 39 4.37 -0.71 -1.30
C ALA A 39 4.80 -0.58 -2.78
N TRP A 40 5.26 0.60 -3.20
CA TRP A 40 5.76 0.82 -4.56
C TRP A 40 6.95 -0.10 -4.89
N ARG A 41 7.91 -0.24 -3.97
CA ARG A 41 9.07 -1.14 -4.15
C ARG A 41 8.63 -2.61 -4.27
N ILE A 42 7.65 -3.03 -3.48
CA ILE A 42 7.09 -4.38 -3.54
C ILE A 42 6.37 -4.60 -4.88
N TRP A 43 5.61 -3.60 -5.36
CA TRP A 43 4.89 -3.68 -6.62
C TRP A 43 5.82 -3.85 -7.83
N GLN A 44 7.01 -3.24 -7.79
CA GLN A 44 8.05 -3.43 -8.81
C GLN A 44 8.74 -4.81 -8.77
N THR A 45 8.46 -5.62 -7.74
CA THR A 45 9.05 -6.96 -7.63
C THR A 45 8.32 -7.92 -8.55
N GLU A 46 9.03 -8.52 -9.50
CA GLU A 46 8.48 -9.57 -10.34
C GLU A 46 8.12 -10.80 -9.48
N LEU A 47 6.84 -11.16 -9.49
CA LEU A 47 6.35 -12.39 -8.90
C LEU A 47 6.27 -13.45 -9.98
N SER A 48 6.95 -14.58 -9.77
CA SER A 48 6.73 -15.77 -10.60
C SER A 48 5.25 -16.18 -10.48
N PRO A 49 4.57 -16.52 -11.58
CA PRO A 49 3.20 -17.05 -11.53
C PRO A 49 3.07 -18.32 -10.68
N MET A 50 4.18 -19.05 -10.48
CA MET A 50 4.25 -20.24 -9.64
C MET A 50 4.56 -19.93 -8.16
N ARG A 51 4.81 -18.66 -7.82
CA ARG A 51 5.10 -18.24 -6.46
C ARG A 51 3.81 -18.18 -5.65
N GLU A 52 3.62 -19.19 -4.84
CA GLU A 52 2.51 -19.27 -3.89
C GLU A 52 2.63 -18.21 -2.78
N PRO A 53 1.50 -17.70 -2.27
CA PRO A 53 1.51 -16.86 -1.08
C PRO A 53 2.08 -17.63 0.12
N ALA A 54 2.79 -16.93 1.00
CA ALA A 54 3.42 -17.54 2.18
C ALA A 54 2.42 -18.27 3.09
N THR A 55 1.18 -17.78 3.14
CA THR A 55 0.07 -18.41 3.86
C THR A 55 -1.10 -18.58 2.92
N ARG A 56 -1.69 -19.78 2.90
CA ARG A 56 -2.91 -20.07 2.14
C ARG A 56 -4.14 -19.90 3.02
N LEU A 57 -5.17 -19.25 2.49
CA LEU A 57 -6.47 -19.19 3.13
C LEU A 57 -7.07 -20.59 3.18
N ARG A 58 -7.43 -21.07 4.37
CA ARG A 58 -8.21 -22.30 4.55
C ARG A 58 -9.66 -21.92 4.75
N HIS A 59 -10.51 -22.23 3.78
CA HIS A 59 -11.95 -22.07 3.95
C HIS A 59 -12.43 -23.07 5.01
N ARG A 60 -13.05 -22.57 6.09
CA ARG A 60 -13.65 -23.42 7.11
C ARG A 60 -15.09 -23.69 6.70
N GLU A 61 -15.41 -24.90 6.30
CA GLU A 61 -16.81 -25.31 6.11
C GLU A 61 -17.53 -25.19 7.46
N GLN A 62 -18.54 -24.31 7.52
CA GLN A 62 -19.46 -24.27 8.65
C GLN A 62 -20.37 -25.50 8.54
N LYS A 63 -20.26 -26.42 9.49
CA LYS A 63 -21.16 -27.56 9.67
C LYS A 63 -22.43 -27.14 10.40
#